data_AF-A0A011P7C9-F1
#
_entry.id   AF-A0A011P7C9-F1
#
_cell.length_a   1.000
_cell.length_b   1.000
_cell.length_c   1.000
_cell.angle_alpha   90.00
_cell.angle_beta   90.00
_cell.angle_gamma   90.00
#
_symmetry.space_group_name_H-M   'P 1'
#
loop_
_entity.id
_entity.type
_entity.pdbx_description
1 polymer ?
#
loop_
_entity_poly.entity_id
_entity_poly.type
_entity_poly.pdbx_seq_one_letter_code
_entity_poly.pdbx_strand_id
1 'polypeptide(L)'
;MAHFYEYLEFNSDEDRENQLEVYVDVKLESETEQKMQALTVQGDWLIIAEPHCPDCVEVVAYFQRMAKLNPNIKVNYISQKQSQERQYFDSEAQHQAVISAQKIPSIFEIRDGKTELVLSEFPQFLKEKMQEAPESAEELIADFRRGKFGKEVEAELLSIFTK
;
A
#
# COMPACT_ATOMS: atom_id res chain seq x y z
N MET A 1 -5.56 10.22 -11.60
CA MET A 1 -5.51 9.42 -10.36
C MET A 1 -5.24 10.36 -9.20
N ALA A 2 -5.57 9.97 -7.97
CA ALA A 2 -5.43 10.81 -6.78
C ALA A 2 -4.03 10.71 -6.18
N HIS A 3 -3.52 11.79 -5.60
CA HIS A 3 -2.40 11.76 -4.66
C HIS A 3 -2.90 11.48 -3.23
N PHE A 4 -1.98 11.26 -2.28
CA PHE A 4 -2.35 10.83 -0.92
C PHE A 4 -3.43 11.70 -0.25
N TYR A 5 -3.32 13.03 -0.30
CA TYR A 5 -4.34 13.89 0.31
C TYR A 5 -5.70 13.86 -0.39
N GLU A 6 -5.74 13.54 -1.69
CA GLU A 6 -6.99 13.36 -2.43
C GLU A 6 -7.58 11.97 -2.17
N TYR A 7 -6.73 10.95 -1.97
CA TYR A 7 -7.14 9.61 -1.54
C TYR A 7 -7.86 9.62 -0.20
N LEU A 8 -7.38 10.43 0.75
CA LEU A 8 -8.01 10.60 2.05
C LEU A 8 -9.47 11.07 1.96
N GLU A 9 -9.85 11.74 0.88
CA GLU A 9 -11.19 12.27 0.66
C GLU A 9 -12.13 11.28 -0.08
N PHE A 10 -11.71 10.03 -0.28
CA PHE A 10 -12.54 9.00 -0.95
C PHE A 10 -13.77 8.58 -0.14
N ASN A 11 -13.74 8.72 1.19
CA ASN A 11 -14.80 8.27 2.08
C ASN A 11 -15.25 9.38 3.04
N SER A 12 -15.29 9.13 4.35
CA SER A 12 -15.74 10.10 5.35
C SER A 12 -14.59 10.85 6.02
N ASP A 13 -14.91 11.97 6.69
CA ASP A 13 -13.94 12.70 7.52
C ASP A 13 -13.34 11.83 8.64
N GLU A 14 -14.14 10.91 9.21
CA GLU A 14 -13.70 9.97 10.26
C GLU A 14 -12.67 8.98 9.72
N ASP A 15 -12.92 8.41 8.53
CA ASP A 15 -11.97 7.50 7.88
C ASP A 15 -10.66 8.20 7.54
N ARG A 16 -10.74 9.45 7.08
CA ARG A 16 -9.57 10.31 6.85
C ARG A 16 -8.76 10.51 8.12
N GLU A 17 -9.43 10.93 9.19
CA GLU A 17 -8.77 11.21 10.48
C GLU A 17 -8.06 9.98 11.01
N ASN A 18 -8.72 8.82 10.98
CA ASN A 18 -8.14 7.53 11.37
C ASN A 18 -6.91 7.17 10.50
N GLN A 19 -7.00 7.30 9.18
CA GLN A 19 -5.89 7.03 8.27
C GLN A 19 -4.69 7.98 8.52
N LEU A 20 -4.95 9.25 8.82
CA LEU A 20 -3.93 10.24 9.15
C LEU A 20 -3.26 9.98 10.50
N GLU A 21 -4.02 9.56 11.52
CA GLU A 21 -3.49 9.21 12.83
C GLU A 21 -2.47 8.08 12.70
N VAL A 22 -2.84 6.97 12.06
CA VAL A 22 -1.92 5.85 11.82
C VAL A 22 -0.72 6.28 10.99
N TYR A 23 -0.93 7.05 9.90
CA TYR A 23 0.16 7.57 9.07
C TYR A 23 1.19 8.42 9.84
N VAL A 24 0.73 9.25 10.78
CA VAL A 24 1.61 10.09 11.61
C VAL A 24 2.36 9.25 12.65
N ASP A 25 1.71 8.22 13.18
CA ASP A 25 2.28 7.34 14.20
C ASP A 25 3.30 6.33 13.68
N VAL A 26 3.33 6.07 12.36
CA VAL A 26 4.38 5.25 11.74
C VAL A 26 5.76 5.85 11.97
N LYS A 27 6.57 5.11 12.74
CA LYS A 27 7.98 5.38 13.03
C LYS A 27 8.83 4.35 12.31
N LEU A 28 9.47 4.78 11.24
CA LEU A 28 10.37 3.94 10.45
C LEU A 28 11.71 3.75 11.18
N GLU A 29 12.34 2.60 11.00
CA GLU A 29 13.70 2.35 11.44
C GLU A 29 14.69 3.21 10.63
N SER A 30 15.74 3.71 11.28
CA SER A 30 16.71 4.61 10.62
C SER A 30 17.41 3.97 9.41
N GLU A 31 17.58 2.65 9.42
CA GLU A 31 18.13 1.93 8.27
C GLU A 31 17.21 2.00 7.04
N THR A 32 15.90 1.85 7.25
CA THR A 32 14.89 2.01 6.20
C THR A 32 14.89 3.43 5.66
N GLU A 33 14.95 4.43 6.54
CA GLU A 33 14.98 5.82 6.11
C GLU A 33 16.19 6.11 5.20
N GLN A 34 17.37 5.65 5.59
CA GLN A 34 18.61 5.80 4.81
C GLN A 34 18.50 5.11 3.45
N LYS A 35 18.00 3.87 3.42
CA LYS A 35 17.84 3.12 2.16
C LYS A 35 16.85 3.78 1.23
N MET A 36 15.69 4.22 1.75
CA MET A 36 14.68 4.92 0.95
C MET A 36 15.23 6.21 0.36
N GLN A 37 15.95 7.02 1.13
CA GLN A 37 16.58 8.26 0.66
C GLN A 37 17.67 8.03 -0.39
N ALA A 38 18.37 6.88 -0.33
CA ALA A 38 19.45 6.54 -1.25
C ALA A 38 18.98 5.98 -2.60
N LEU A 39 17.68 5.66 -2.76
CA LEU A 39 17.15 5.15 -4.03
C LEU A 39 17.27 6.20 -5.15
N THR A 40 18.00 5.86 -6.22
CA THR A 40 18.22 6.78 -7.35
C THR A 40 17.29 6.53 -8.53
N VAL A 41 16.58 5.40 -8.55
CA VAL A 41 15.69 5.01 -9.65
C VAL A 41 14.30 5.61 -9.42
N GLN A 42 13.66 6.09 -10.49
CA GLN A 42 12.26 6.51 -10.43
C GLN A 42 11.36 5.30 -10.20
N GLY A 43 10.45 5.40 -9.23
CA GLY A 43 9.40 4.39 -9.01
C GLY A 43 8.03 5.04 -9.17
N ASP A 44 7.26 4.59 -10.15
CA ASP A 44 5.86 4.98 -10.31
C ASP A 44 4.98 3.85 -9.74
N TRP A 45 4.08 4.20 -8.82
CA TRP A 45 3.28 3.24 -8.07
C TRP A 45 1.80 3.57 -8.17
N LEU A 46 0.98 2.53 -8.21
CA LEU A 46 -0.47 2.64 -8.18
C LEU A 46 -1.01 1.79 -7.03
N ILE A 47 -1.86 2.40 -6.20
CA ILE A 47 -2.50 1.74 -5.07
C ILE A 47 -4.01 1.78 -5.25
N ILE A 48 -4.64 0.62 -5.14
CA ILE A 48 -6.09 0.50 -5.00
C ILE A 48 -6.38 0.35 -3.51
N ALA A 49 -7.03 1.34 -2.92
CA ALA A 49 -7.29 1.37 -1.50
C ALA A 49 -8.49 2.27 -1.18
N GLU A 50 -9.03 2.10 0.03
CA GLU A 50 -10.12 2.92 0.58
C GLU A 50 -9.77 3.26 2.04
N PRO A 51 -9.86 4.53 2.47
CA PRO A 51 -9.59 4.92 3.87
C PRO A 51 -10.39 4.14 4.93
N HIS A 52 -11.63 3.72 4.63
CA HIS A 52 -12.46 2.94 5.56
C HIS A 52 -12.02 1.48 5.74
N CYS A 53 -11.14 0.96 4.87
CA CYS A 53 -10.70 -0.43 4.91
C CYS A 53 -9.55 -0.58 5.92
N PRO A 54 -9.69 -1.38 6.99
CA PRO A 54 -8.68 -1.48 8.04
C PRO A 54 -7.35 -2.06 7.55
N ASP A 55 -7.37 -2.91 6.52
CA ASP A 55 -6.14 -3.43 5.90
C ASP A 55 -5.43 -2.34 5.08
N CYS A 56 -6.21 -1.46 4.44
CA CYS A 56 -5.66 -0.30 3.73
C CYS A 56 -5.00 0.66 4.72
N VAL A 57 -5.61 0.89 5.88
CA VAL A 57 -5.09 1.82 6.90
C VAL A 57 -3.64 1.51 7.24
N GLU A 58 -3.35 0.25 7.59
CA GLU A 58 -2.00 -0.16 7.99
C GLU A 58 -1.02 -0.11 6.81
N VAL A 59 -1.36 -0.74 5.67
CA VAL A 59 -0.45 -0.84 4.52
C VAL A 59 -0.17 0.54 3.91
N VAL A 60 -1.21 1.34 3.68
CA VAL A 60 -1.08 2.66 3.05
C VAL A 60 -0.30 3.61 3.95
N ALA A 61 -0.50 3.54 5.27
CA ALA A 61 0.25 4.36 6.21
C ALA A 61 1.76 4.13 6.08
N TYR A 62 2.22 2.87 6.18
CA TYR A 62 3.64 2.55 6.02
C TYR A 62 4.16 2.88 4.63
N PHE A 63 3.45 2.45 3.58
CA PHE A 63 3.90 2.65 2.20
C PHE A 63 4.06 4.14 1.87
N GLN A 64 3.07 4.96 2.22
CA GLN A 64 3.12 6.40 1.98
C GLN A 64 4.19 7.08 2.84
N ARG A 65 4.41 6.62 4.08
CA ARG A 65 5.46 7.15 4.95
C ARG A 65 6.85 6.93 4.34
N MET A 66 7.08 5.72 3.81
CA MET A 66 8.33 5.35 3.15
C MET A 66 8.50 6.09 1.81
N ALA A 67 7.46 6.11 0.97
CA ALA A 67 7.49 6.79 -0.33
C ALA A 67 7.81 8.28 -0.20
N LYS A 68 7.30 8.97 0.83
CA LYS A 68 7.56 10.39 1.08
C LYS A 68 9.03 10.71 1.34
N LEU A 69 9.85 9.74 1.72
CA LEU A 69 11.28 9.95 1.98
C LEU A 69 12.08 10.15 0.69
N ASN A 70 11.52 9.83 -0.48
CA ASN A 70 12.22 9.96 -1.74
C ASN A 70 11.35 10.62 -2.83
N PRO A 71 11.72 11.81 -3.33
CA PRO A 71 10.95 12.51 -4.35
C PRO A 71 10.91 11.80 -5.72
N ASN A 72 11.75 10.78 -5.95
CA ASN A 72 11.72 9.97 -7.17
C ASN A 72 10.60 8.91 -7.14
N ILE A 73 9.95 8.71 -5.99
CA ILE A 73 8.83 7.79 -5.83
C ILE A 73 7.53 8.57 -5.99
N LYS A 74 6.73 8.21 -7.00
CA LYS A 74 5.41 8.78 -7.23
C LYS A 74 4.36 7.73 -6.92
N VAL A 75 3.42 8.09 -6.05
CA VAL A 75 2.33 7.21 -5.65
C VAL A 75 1.02 7.82 -6.08
N ASN A 76 0.26 7.06 -6.86
CA ASN A 76 -1.09 7.37 -7.27
C ASN A 76 -2.07 6.40 -6.60
N TYR A 77 -3.26 6.89 -6.30
CA TYR A 77 -4.32 6.17 -5.64
C TYR A 77 -5.56 6.17 -6.51
N ILE A 78 -6.28 5.05 -6.48
CA ILE A 78 -7.62 4.91 -7.04
C ILE A 78 -8.50 4.14 -6.08
N SER A 79 -9.78 4.50 -6.06
CA SER A 79 -10.77 3.78 -5.27
C SER A 79 -11.13 2.45 -5.92
N GLN A 80 -11.75 1.54 -5.17
CA GLN A 80 -12.20 0.25 -5.71
C GLN A 80 -13.26 0.44 -6.81
N LYS A 81 -14.07 1.50 -6.70
CA LYS A 81 -15.03 1.86 -7.76
C LYS A 81 -14.31 2.35 -9.01
N GLN A 82 -13.34 3.26 -8.86
CA GLN A 82 -12.56 3.79 -9.97
C GLN A 82 -11.75 2.72 -10.67
N SER A 83 -11.35 1.65 -9.96
CA SER A 83 -10.59 0.56 -10.56
C SER A 83 -11.31 -0.16 -11.70
N GLN A 84 -12.65 -0.08 -11.74
CA GLN A 84 -13.50 -0.67 -12.79
C GLN A 84 -13.68 0.27 -14.00
N GLU A 85 -13.23 1.51 -13.91
CA GLU A 85 -13.49 2.55 -14.91
C GLU A 85 -12.23 2.83 -15.73
N ARG A 86 -12.24 2.42 -17.00
CA ARG A 86 -11.10 2.53 -17.92
C ARG A 86 -10.46 3.93 -17.99
N GLN A 87 -11.23 4.99 -17.79
CA GLN A 87 -10.78 6.39 -17.89
C GLN A 87 -9.67 6.77 -16.89
N TYR A 88 -9.49 6.02 -15.81
CA TYR A 88 -8.45 6.31 -14.82
C TYR A 88 -7.07 5.77 -15.18
N PHE A 89 -6.93 5.02 -16.27
CA PHE A 89 -5.70 4.30 -16.63
C PHE A 89 -5.04 4.83 -17.90
N ASP A 90 -3.73 4.72 -17.98
CA ASP A 90 -2.96 5.18 -19.14
C ASP A 90 -3.07 4.19 -20.31
N SER A 91 -3.30 2.91 -20.03
CA SER A 91 -3.38 1.86 -21.04
C SER A 91 -4.42 0.79 -20.68
N GLU A 92 -4.85 0.03 -21.70
CA GLU A 92 -5.74 -1.12 -21.48
C GLU A 92 -5.02 -2.21 -20.67
N ALA A 93 -3.73 -2.41 -20.91
CA ALA A 93 -2.93 -3.39 -20.16
C ALA A 93 -2.87 -3.07 -18.67
N GLN A 94 -2.67 -1.80 -18.31
CA GLN A 94 -2.69 -1.34 -16.91
C GLN A 94 -4.07 -1.56 -16.28
N HIS A 95 -5.15 -1.19 -16.99
CA HIS A 95 -6.51 -1.43 -16.51
C HIS A 95 -6.79 -2.92 -16.27
N GLN A 96 -6.42 -3.79 -17.22
CA GLN A 96 -6.60 -5.25 -17.09
C GLN A 96 -5.79 -5.83 -15.92
N ALA A 97 -4.54 -5.39 -15.72
CA ALA A 97 -3.73 -5.79 -14.58
C ALA A 97 -4.40 -5.39 -13.26
N VAL A 98 -4.96 -4.19 -13.21
CA VAL A 98 -5.63 -3.64 -12.02
C VAL A 98 -6.94 -4.35 -11.70
N ILE A 99 -7.85 -4.53 -12.66
CA ILE A 99 -9.13 -5.22 -12.40
C ILE A 99 -8.94 -6.69 -12.01
N SER A 100 -7.82 -7.29 -12.40
CA SER A 100 -7.49 -8.67 -12.00
C SER A 100 -7.15 -8.78 -10.52
N ALA A 101 -6.73 -7.68 -9.87
CA ALA A 101 -6.61 -7.62 -8.44
C ALA A 101 -8.01 -7.45 -7.81
N GLN A 102 -8.50 -8.52 -7.21
CA GLN A 102 -9.85 -8.58 -6.65
C GLN A 102 -9.94 -7.99 -5.23
N LYS A 103 -8.82 -7.63 -4.62
CA LYS A 103 -8.71 -7.32 -3.19
C LYS A 103 -8.03 -5.97 -2.95
N ILE A 104 -8.36 -5.32 -1.84
CA ILE A 104 -7.72 -4.09 -1.38
C ILE A 104 -7.10 -4.30 0.02
N PRO A 105 -6.01 -3.61 0.37
CA PRO A 105 -5.20 -2.78 -0.52
C PRO A 105 -4.49 -3.63 -1.58
N SER A 106 -4.32 -3.12 -2.79
CA SER A 106 -3.42 -3.72 -3.79
C SER A 106 -2.43 -2.67 -4.27
N ILE A 107 -1.15 -3.04 -4.29
CA ILE A 107 -0.05 -2.16 -4.70
C ILE A 107 0.54 -2.70 -5.99
N PHE A 108 0.71 -1.80 -6.96
CA PHE A 108 1.31 -2.10 -8.25
C PHE A 108 2.54 -1.24 -8.46
N GLU A 109 3.61 -1.88 -8.92
CA GLU A 109 4.75 -1.19 -9.50
C GLU A 109 4.49 -0.95 -10.99
N ILE A 110 4.75 0.27 -11.44
CA ILE A 110 4.71 0.65 -12.85
C ILE A 110 6.13 0.91 -13.32
N ARG A 111 6.64 0.02 -14.18
CA ARG A 111 8.00 0.09 -14.73
C ARG A 111 7.98 -0.28 -16.21
N ASP A 112 8.59 0.54 -17.06
CA ASP A 112 8.71 0.30 -18.51
C ASP A 112 7.37 -0.03 -19.21
N GLY A 113 6.29 0.63 -18.79
CA GLY A 113 4.93 0.41 -19.33
C GLY A 113 4.26 -0.89 -18.88
N LYS A 114 4.88 -1.65 -17.98
CA LYS A 114 4.28 -2.81 -17.31
C LYS A 114 3.70 -2.40 -15.97
N THR A 115 2.64 -3.08 -15.56
CA THR A 115 1.98 -2.89 -14.27
C THR A 115 1.98 -4.22 -13.55
N GLU A 116 2.80 -4.34 -12.51
CA GLU A 116 3.02 -5.59 -11.77
C GLU A 116 2.44 -5.48 -10.36
N LEU A 117 1.59 -6.44 -9.99
CA LEU A 117 1.03 -6.54 -8.65
C LEU A 117 2.11 -7.03 -7.67
N VAL A 118 2.48 -6.21 -6.70
CA VAL A 118 3.53 -6.54 -5.73
C VAL A 118 2.99 -6.83 -4.33
N LEU A 119 1.78 -6.37 -4.01
CA LEU A 119 1.08 -6.67 -2.75
C LEU A 119 -0.42 -6.74 -3.03
N SER A 120 -1.10 -7.73 -2.43
CA SER A 120 -2.55 -7.88 -2.52
C SER A 120 -3.15 -8.27 -1.18
N GLU A 121 -4.00 -7.41 -0.63
CA GLU A 121 -4.65 -7.48 0.68
C GLU A 121 -3.67 -7.43 1.85
N PHE A 122 -2.98 -8.55 2.10
CA PHE A 122 -2.03 -8.71 3.19
C PHE A 122 -0.60 -8.83 2.68
N PRO A 123 0.39 -8.32 3.44
CA PRO A 123 1.79 -8.66 3.27
C PRO A 123 2.01 -10.18 3.25
N GLN A 124 3.02 -10.61 2.50
CA GLN A 124 3.38 -12.01 2.33
C GLN A 124 3.75 -12.68 3.66
N PHE A 125 4.50 -12.00 4.54
CA PHE A 125 4.84 -12.56 5.85
C PHE A 125 3.58 -12.91 6.67
N LEU A 126 2.52 -12.10 6.57
CA LEU A 126 1.28 -12.31 7.30
C LEU A 126 0.49 -13.48 6.70
N LYS A 127 0.46 -13.60 5.36
CA LYS A 127 -0.13 -14.75 4.67
C LYS A 127 0.54 -16.05 5.10
N GLU A 128 1.86 -16.06 5.22
CA GLU A 128 2.61 -17.22 5.68
C GLU A 128 2.26 -17.59 7.13
N LYS A 129 2.22 -16.61 8.05
CA LYS A 129 1.77 -16.84 9.43
C LYS A 129 0.36 -17.43 9.51
N MET A 130 -0.57 -16.94 8.69
CA MET A 130 -1.94 -17.46 8.65
C MET A 130 -2.01 -18.87 8.06
N GLN A 131 -1.11 -19.24 7.15
CA GLN A 131 -1.03 -20.60 6.62
C GLN A 131 -0.40 -21.57 7.62
N GLU A 132 0.58 -21.11 8.39
CA GLU A 132 1.25 -21.90 9.44
C GLU A 132 0.36 -22.14 10.65
N ALA A 133 -0.48 -21.16 11.02
CA ALA A 133 -1.42 -21.25 12.13
C ALA A 133 -2.84 -20.80 11.72
N PRO A 134 -3.57 -21.58 10.90
CA PRO A 134 -4.89 -21.22 10.39
C PRO A 134 -5.93 -20.93 11.47
N GLU A 135 -5.83 -21.62 12.61
CA GLU A 135 -6.70 -21.42 13.77
C GLU A 135 -6.53 -20.05 14.44
N SER A 136 -5.38 -19.40 14.23
CA SER A 136 -5.05 -18.08 14.77
C SER A 136 -5.18 -16.96 13.73
N ALA A 137 -5.66 -17.25 12.51
CA ALA A 137 -5.67 -16.30 11.41
C ALA A 137 -6.44 -15.01 11.73
N GLU A 138 -7.60 -15.11 12.40
CA GLU A 138 -8.38 -13.93 12.79
C GLU A 138 -7.65 -13.05 13.81
N GLU A 139 -6.95 -13.67 14.76
CA GLU A 139 -6.14 -12.94 15.76
C GLU A 139 -4.94 -12.27 15.11
N LEU A 140 -4.26 -12.96 14.19
CA LEU A 140 -3.15 -12.40 13.41
C LEU A 140 -3.59 -11.20 12.57
N ILE A 141 -4.75 -11.26 11.91
CA ILE A 141 -5.32 -10.12 11.17
C ILE A 141 -5.68 -8.98 12.13
N ALA A 142 -6.28 -9.28 13.28
CA ALA A 142 -6.62 -8.26 14.27
C ALA A 142 -5.37 -7.56 14.83
N ASP A 143 -4.30 -8.32 15.07
CA ASP A 143 -3.03 -7.79 15.54
C ASP A 143 -2.29 -6.97 14.49
N PHE A 144 -2.38 -7.37 13.22
CA PHE A 144 -1.93 -6.56 12.08
C PHE A 144 -2.66 -5.22 12.00
N ARG A 145 -3.99 -5.22 12.06
CA ARG A 145 -4.81 -4.00 12.05
C ARG A 145 -4.61 -3.09 13.27
N ARG A 146 -3.97 -3.60 14.32
CA ARG A 146 -3.58 -2.84 15.52
C ARG A 146 -2.11 -2.37 15.48
N GLY A 147 -1.42 -2.57 14.36
CA GLY A 147 -0.03 -2.16 14.16
C GLY A 147 1.02 -3.02 14.87
N LYS A 148 0.67 -4.23 15.35
CA LYS A 148 1.62 -5.08 16.08
C LYS A 148 2.77 -5.64 15.22
N PHE A 149 2.61 -5.63 13.90
CA PHE A 149 3.59 -6.14 12.93
C PHE A 149 4.32 -5.03 12.16
N GLY A 150 4.40 -3.83 12.72
CA GLY A 150 4.97 -2.67 12.03
C GLY A 150 6.36 -2.90 11.44
N LYS A 151 7.24 -3.62 12.17
CA LYS A 151 8.60 -3.93 11.71
C LYS A 151 8.61 -4.87 10.52
N GLU A 152 7.75 -5.88 10.53
CA GLU A 152 7.60 -6.84 9.45
C GLU A 152 6.99 -6.20 8.20
N VAL A 153 5.98 -5.33 8.39
CA VAL A 153 5.39 -4.52 7.30
C VAL A 153 6.45 -3.64 6.67
N GLU A 154 7.19 -2.89 7.47
CA GLU A 154 8.27 -2.02 7.00
C GLU A 154 9.34 -2.80 6.24
N ALA A 155 9.80 -3.93 6.76
CA ALA A 155 10.82 -4.76 6.13
C ALA A 155 10.36 -5.32 4.78
N GLU A 156 9.11 -5.80 4.69
CA GLU A 156 8.56 -6.31 3.42
C GLU A 156 8.39 -5.18 2.39
N LEU A 157 7.85 -4.03 2.79
CA LEU A 157 7.69 -2.88 1.89
C LEU A 157 9.04 -2.32 1.43
N LEU A 158 10.05 -2.30 2.31
CA LEU A 158 11.42 -1.91 1.93
C LEU A 158 11.98 -2.87 0.88
N SER A 159 11.72 -4.18 1.02
CA SER A 159 12.13 -5.16 0.01
C SER A 159 11.45 -4.88 -1.34
N ILE A 160 10.19 -4.46 -1.34
CA ILE A 160 9.44 -4.07 -2.55
C ILE A 160 10.08 -2.85 -3.23
N PHE A 161 10.42 -1.81 -2.47
CA PHE A 161 11.03 -0.59 -3.03
C PHE A 161 12.47 -0.79 -3.53
N THR A 162 13.18 -1.80 -3.03
CA THR A 162 14.61 -2.03 -3.31
C THR A 162 14.89 -3.17 -4.28
N LYS A 163 13.84 -3.72 -4.92
CA LYS A 163 13.95 -4.71 -6.02
C LYS A 163 14.53 -4.12 -7.30
#